data_AF-F8X534-F1
#
_entry.id   AF-F8X534-F1
#
_cell.length_a   1.000
_cell.length_b   1.000
_cell.length_c   1.000
_cell.angle_alpha   90.00
_cell.angle_beta   90.00
_cell.angle_gamma   90.00
#
_symmetry.space_group_name_H-M   'P 1'
#
loop_
_entity.id
_entity.type
_entity.pdbx_description
1 polymer ?
#
loop_
_entity_poly.entity_id
_entity_poly.type
_entity_poly.pdbx_seq_one_letter_code
_entity_poly.pdbx_strand_id
1 'polypeptide(L)'
;MSQYYNIKGLKVRVSDHEPNERLRGTSDIELYVKSADNQLLSIERQIEYICERRDYDIADFQEIINDWKDGSYDKDIFVFKNEDEGEEQSNDGRIAEMRINRNNANEDKLRGYTLSRFASHEEIKSLSENTGVSQSFIKKHFNIR
;
A
#
# COMPACT_ATOMS: atom_id res chain seq x y z
N MET A 1 5.96 -0.20 -1.07
CA MET A 1 6.32 0.39 -2.40
C MET A 1 7.70 -0.15 -2.80
N SER A 2 8.13 -0.07 -4.06
CA SER A 2 9.40 -0.67 -4.50
C SER A 2 10.21 0.32 -5.33
N GLN A 3 11.52 0.35 -5.09
CA GLN A 3 12.50 1.08 -5.89
C GLN A 3 13.18 0.09 -6.86
N TYR A 4 13.46 0.52 -8.09
CA TYR A 4 14.10 -0.32 -9.11
C TYR A 4 15.37 0.35 -9.62
N TYR A 5 16.42 -0.44 -9.79
CA TYR A 5 17.72 -0.02 -10.29
C TYR A 5 18.11 -0.92 -11.47
N ASN A 6 18.94 -0.39 -12.36
CA ASN A 6 19.58 -1.16 -13.43
C ASN A 6 21.09 -1.10 -13.26
N ILE A 7 21.68 -2.18 -12.78
CA ILE A 7 23.12 -2.27 -12.48
C ILE A 7 23.76 -3.22 -13.48
N LYS A 8 24.56 -2.70 -14.42
CA LYS A 8 25.20 -3.50 -15.49
C LYS A 8 24.22 -4.41 -16.27
N GLY A 9 22.98 -3.95 -16.47
CA GLY A 9 21.93 -4.74 -17.14
C GLY A 9 21.14 -5.67 -16.22
N LEU A 10 21.50 -5.76 -14.93
CA LEU A 10 20.73 -6.48 -13.92
C LEU A 10 19.61 -5.59 -13.38
N LYS A 11 18.39 -6.10 -13.39
CA LYS A 11 17.24 -5.46 -12.77
C LYS A 11 17.26 -5.76 -11.27
N VAL A 12 17.61 -4.75 -10.47
CA VAL A 12 17.65 -4.85 -9.01
C VAL A 12 16.42 -4.16 -8.42
N ARG A 13 15.76 -4.79 -7.45
CA ARG A 13 14.60 -4.24 -6.75
C ARG A 13 14.89 -4.14 -5.26
N VAL A 14 14.65 -2.98 -4.67
CA VAL A 14 14.63 -2.77 -3.22
C VAL A 14 13.18 -2.58 -2.78
N SER A 15 12.69 -3.36 -1.80
CA SER A 15 11.30 -3.26 -1.36
C SER A 15 11.05 -3.71 0.07
N ASP A 16 9.93 -3.26 0.64
CA ASP A 16 9.41 -3.69 1.94
C ASP A 16 8.51 -4.93 1.87
N HIS A 17 8.26 -5.50 0.70
CA HIS A 17 7.36 -6.64 0.51
C HIS A 17 7.79 -7.55 -0.65
N GLU A 18 7.31 -8.79 -0.62
CA GLU A 18 7.52 -9.77 -1.69
C GLU A 18 6.98 -9.26 -3.05
N PRO A 19 7.65 -9.59 -4.16
CA PRO A 19 7.21 -9.22 -5.49
C PRO A 19 5.85 -9.84 -5.82
N ASN A 20 4.98 -9.08 -6.47
CA ASN A 20 3.85 -9.67 -7.18
C ASN A 20 4.28 -10.07 -8.59
N GLU A 21 4.91 -11.26 -8.68
CA GLU A 21 5.54 -11.78 -9.91
C GLU A 21 4.59 -11.79 -11.11
N ARG A 22 3.29 -12.02 -10.87
CA ARG A 22 2.26 -12.08 -11.94
C ARG A 22 2.03 -10.74 -12.65
N LEU A 23 2.30 -9.61 -11.98
CA LEU A 23 1.97 -8.29 -12.50
C LEU A 23 3.19 -7.47 -12.94
N ARG A 24 4.36 -7.69 -12.33
CA ARG A 24 5.54 -6.82 -12.55
C ARG A 24 6.78 -7.55 -13.07
N GLY A 25 6.67 -8.85 -13.31
CA GLY A 25 7.76 -9.72 -13.71
C GLY A 25 8.78 -9.90 -12.58
N THR A 26 9.69 -10.86 -12.77
CA THR A 26 10.78 -11.13 -11.84
C THR A 26 11.88 -10.06 -11.98
N SER A 27 12.55 -9.75 -10.87
CA SER A 27 13.82 -9.02 -10.87
C SER A 27 14.97 -10.01 -10.77
N ASP A 28 16.16 -9.65 -11.27
CA ASP A 28 17.34 -10.51 -11.19
C ASP A 28 17.90 -10.58 -9.77
N ILE A 29 17.76 -9.46 -9.04
CA ILE A 29 18.17 -9.29 -7.65
C ILE A 29 17.05 -8.60 -6.88
N GLU A 30 16.72 -9.16 -5.73
CA GLU A 30 15.70 -8.63 -4.82
C GLU A 30 16.31 -8.40 -3.44
N LEU A 31 16.19 -7.16 -2.98
CA LEU A 31 16.68 -6.68 -1.70
C LEU A 31 15.49 -6.24 -0.87
N TYR A 32 15.50 -6.63 0.40
CA TYR A 32 14.38 -6.41 1.31
C TYR A 32 14.78 -5.44 2.41
N VAL A 33 13.98 -4.40 2.61
CA VAL A 33 14.22 -3.40 3.67
C VAL A 33 13.78 -3.93 5.04
N LYS A 34 12.82 -4.88 5.07
CA LYS A 34 12.34 -5.50 6.29
C LYS A 34 12.07 -6.99 6.13
N SER A 35 12.20 -7.71 7.23
CA SER A 35 11.83 -9.11 7.37
C SER A 35 10.32 -9.30 7.55
N ALA A 36 9.85 -10.55 7.48
CA ALA A 36 8.47 -10.91 7.77
C ALA A 36 8.01 -10.48 9.17
N ASP A 37 8.93 -10.41 10.13
CA ASP A 37 8.69 -9.97 11.51
C ASP A 37 8.79 -8.44 11.68
N ASN A 38 8.81 -7.67 10.59
CA ASN A 38 8.98 -6.22 10.57
C ASN A 38 10.29 -5.73 11.23
N GLN A 39 11.35 -6.54 11.25
CA GLN A 39 12.69 -6.06 11.62
C GLN A 39 13.39 -5.48 10.39
N LEU A 40 14.10 -4.36 10.56
CA LEU A 40 14.92 -3.76 9.51
C LEU A 40 16.03 -4.73 9.10
N LEU A 41 16.24 -4.85 7.81
CA LEU A 41 17.30 -5.66 7.23
C LEU A 41 18.34 -4.75 6.60
N SER A 42 19.61 -5.05 6.83
CA SER A 42 20.73 -4.37 6.21
C SER A 42 20.74 -4.62 4.71
N ILE A 43 20.64 -3.57 3.90
CA ILE A 43 20.75 -3.66 2.44
C ILE A 43 22.20 -3.92 2.04
N GLU A 44 23.16 -3.27 2.71
CA GLU A 44 24.60 -3.47 2.47
C GLU A 44 24.99 -4.94 2.64
N ARG A 45 24.58 -5.57 3.74
CA ARG A 45 24.89 -6.98 4.01
C ARG A 45 24.21 -7.94 3.04
N GLN A 46 23.02 -7.60 2.55
CA GLN A 46 22.36 -8.38 1.49
C GLN A 46 23.13 -8.30 0.17
N ILE A 47 23.63 -7.12 -0.18
CA ILE A 47 24.46 -6.93 -1.38
C ILE A 47 25.76 -7.70 -1.25
N GLU A 48 26.47 -7.59 -0.12
CA GLU A 48 27.70 -8.35 0.16
C GLU A 48 27.50 -9.85 -0.06
N TYR A 49 26.44 -10.41 0.53
CA TYR A 49 26.11 -11.84 0.40
C TYR A 49 25.83 -12.26 -1.05
N ILE A 50 25.18 -11.40 -1.83
CA ILE A 50 24.88 -11.68 -3.24
C ILE A 50 26.15 -11.59 -4.10
N CYS A 51 26.99 -10.58 -3.86
CA CYS A 51 28.29 -10.43 -4.50
C CYS A 51 29.18 -11.65 -4.26
N GLU A 52 29.30 -12.12 -3.01
CA GLU A 52 30.07 -13.33 -2.67
C GLU A 52 29.55 -14.58 -3.38
N ARG A 53 28.24 -14.73 -3.51
CA ARG A 53 27.62 -15.94 -4.10
C ARG A 53 27.56 -15.96 -5.62
N ARG A 54 27.47 -14.79 -6.25
CA ARG A 54 27.25 -14.65 -7.69
C ARG A 54 28.45 -14.04 -8.42
N ASP A 55 29.56 -13.80 -7.72
CA ASP A 55 30.80 -13.23 -8.26
C ASP A 55 30.58 -11.84 -8.88
N TYR A 56 29.79 -11.00 -8.21
CA TYR A 56 29.58 -9.61 -8.60
C TYR A 56 30.49 -8.67 -7.80
N ASP A 57 30.87 -7.54 -8.41
CA ASP A 57 31.64 -6.51 -7.72
C ASP A 57 30.69 -5.63 -6.89
N ILE A 58 31.00 -5.48 -5.59
CA ILE A 58 30.24 -4.62 -4.69
C ILE A 58 30.26 -3.15 -5.13
N ALA A 59 31.32 -2.73 -5.84
CA ALA A 59 31.44 -1.38 -6.37
C ALA A 59 30.32 -1.05 -7.37
N ASP A 60 29.76 -2.05 -8.04
CA ASP A 60 28.65 -1.85 -8.99
C ASP A 60 27.35 -1.45 -8.28
N PHE A 61 27.21 -1.79 -7.00
CA PHE A 61 26.02 -1.53 -6.19
C PHE A 61 26.14 -0.27 -5.33
N GLN A 62 27.19 0.54 -5.55
CA GLN A 62 27.44 1.79 -4.82
C GLN A 62 26.22 2.73 -4.81
N GLU A 63 25.49 2.84 -5.92
CA GLU A 63 24.28 3.65 -6.00
C GLU A 63 23.23 3.19 -4.97
N ILE A 64 22.97 1.88 -4.91
CA ILE A 64 22.01 1.30 -3.98
C ILE A 64 22.50 1.44 -2.53
N ILE A 65 23.80 1.21 -2.28
CA ILE A 65 24.39 1.37 -0.94
C ILE A 65 24.30 2.81 -0.45
N ASN A 66 24.51 3.79 -1.34
CA ASN A 66 24.42 5.19 -0.96
C ASN A 66 22.98 5.62 -0.68
N ASP A 67 22.02 5.16 -1.49
CA ASP A 67 20.59 5.43 -1.29
C ASP A 67 20.04 4.73 -0.03
N TRP A 68 20.54 3.52 0.25
CA TRP A 68 20.05 2.62 1.30
C TRP A 68 21.13 2.30 2.33
N LYS A 69 21.87 3.32 2.74
CA LYS A 69 22.89 3.19 3.78
C LYS A 69 22.26 2.75 5.09
N ASP A 70 22.88 1.80 5.77
CA ASP A 70 22.31 1.30 7.03
C ASP A 70 22.14 2.44 8.06
N GLY A 71 20.91 2.57 8.58
CA GLY A 71 20.51 3.65 9.49
C GLY A 71 20.05 4.95 8.81
N SER A 72 20.10 5.07 7.48
CA SER A 72 19.51 6.19 6.74
C SER A 72 18.03 5.98 6.39
N TYR A 73 17.52 4.76 6.56
CA TYR A 73 16.15 4.37 6.21
C TYR A 73 15.39 3.76 7.38
N ASP A 74 14.06 3.91 7.36
CA ASP A 74 13.14 3.36 8.35
C ASP A 74 12.23 2.28 7.73
N LYS A 75 11.57 1.48 8.57
CA LYS A 75 10.62 0.41 8.20
C LYS A 75 9.47 0.93 7.33
N ASP A 76 9.17 2.21 7.50
CA ASP A 76 8.06 2.91 6.87
C ASP A 76 8.50 3.77 5.70
N ILE A 77 9.74 3.65 5.21
CA ILE A 77 10.27 4.50 4.12
C ILE A 77 9.47 4.40 2.80
N PHE A 78 8.73 3.31 2.61
CA PHE A 78 7.83 3.10 1.49
C PHE A 78 6.35 3.34 1.81
N VAL A 79 6.04 3.75 3.04
CA VAL A 79 4.76 4.35 3.41
C VAL A 79 4.80 5.76 2.86
N PHE A 80 3.96 6.03 1.87
CA PHE A 80 3.89 7.28 1.13
C PHE A 80 4.29 8.52 1.97
N LYS A 81 5.37 9.19 1.56
CA LYS A 81 5.37 10.66 1.52
C LYS A 81 4.13 11.07 0.75
N ASN A 82 3.12 11.58 1.45
CA ASN A 82 2.31 12.62 0.85
C ASN A 82 3.33 13.74 0.55
N GLU A 83 3.52 14.07 -0.71
CA GLU A 83 4.22 15.31 -1.06
C GLU A 83 3.48 16.45 -0.36
N ASP A 84 4.16 17.07 0.60
CA ASP A 84 4.12 18.51 0.83
C ASP A 84 5.29 18.83 1.77
N GLU A 85 6.37 19.36 1.17
CA GLU A 85 7.31 20.20 1.88
C GLU A 85 6.56 21.45 2.33
N GLY A 86 6.18 21.51 3.61
CA GLY A 86 5.55 22.70 4.17
C GLY A 86 4.73 22.39 5.42
N GLU A 87 5.37 22.57 6.57
CA GLU A 87 4.78 22.84 7.88
C GLU A 87 3.77 21.83 8.47
N GLU A 88 4.21 21.23 9.57
CA GLU A 88 3.45 20.62 10.67
C GLU A 88 1.92 20.86 10.67
N GLN A 89 1.13 19.87 10.25
CA GLN A 89 -0.10 19.45 10.96
C GLN A 89 -0.67 18.14 10.39
N SER A 90 -0.90 17.19 11.30
CA SER A 90 -1.38 15.82 11.09
C SER A 90 -2.65 15.69 10.23
N ASN A 91 -2.55 15.01 9.07
CA ASN A 91 -3.65 14.74 8.12
C ASN A 91 -4.51 13.48 8.43
N ASP A 92 -4.21 12.72 9.50
CA ASP A 92 -4.98 11.51 9.84
C ASP A 92 -6.44 11.85 10.22
N GLY A 93 -6.66 13.04 10.79
CA GLY A 93 -7.99 13.58 11.05
C GLY A 93 -8.81 13.83 9.79
N ARG A 94 -8.20 14.30 8.69
CA ARG A 94 -8.93 14.70 7.47
C ARG A 94 -9.47 13.53 6.66
N ILE A 95 -8.74 12.40 6.58
CA ILE A 95 -9.23 11.20 5.90
C ILE A 95 -10.33 10.53 6.73
N ALA A 96 -10.16 10.48 8.04
CA ALA A 96 -11.21 10.04 8.96
C ALA A 96 -12.45 10.93 8.84
N GLU A 97 -12.29 12.25 8.84
CA GLU A 97 -13.37 13.23 8.65
C GLU A 97 -14.04 13.07 7.28
N MET A 98 -13.31 12.89 6.18
CA MET A 98 -13.91 12.64 4.87
C MET A 98 -14.72 11.34 4.83
N ARG A 99 -14.24 10.28 5.49
CA ARG A 99 -14.98 9.00 5.60
C ARG A 99 -16.22 9.15 6.49
N ILE A 100 -16.10 9.87 7.61
CA ILE A 100 -17.23 10.19 8.50
C ILE A 100 -18.26 11.03 7.74
N ASN A 101 -17.83 12.08 7.05
CA ASN A 101 -18.70 12.96 6.26
C ASN A 101 -19.40 12.19 5.12
N ARG A 102 -18.70 11.28 4.45
CA ARG A 102 -19.31 10.44 3.40
C ARG A 102 -20.30 9.42 3.97
N ASN A 103 -19.99 8.83 5.12
CA ASN A 103 -20.90 7.91 5.80
C ASN A 103 -22.15 8.63 6.31
N ASN A 104 -21.99 9.80 6.94
CA ASN A 104 -23.10 10.66 7.37
C ASN A 104 -23.96 11.08 6.17
N ALA A 105 -23.36 11.49 5.06
CA ALA A 105 -24.09 11.84 3.84
C ALA A 105 -24.83 10.62 3.25
N ASN A 106 -24.26 9.41 3.32
CA ASN A 106 -24.95 8.20 2.89
C ASN A 106 -26.07 7.79 3.85
N GLU A 107 -25.89 7.97 5.16
CA GLU A 107 -26.95 7.75 6.14
C GLU A 107 -28.11 8.70 5.92
N ASP A 108 -27.85 10.00 5.69
CA ASP A 108 -28.88 10.98 5.38
C ASP A 108 -29.64 10.64 4.08
N LYS A 109 -28.98 10.09 3.07
CA LYS A 109 -29.63 9.62 1.84
C LYS A 109 -30.51 8.39 2.05
N LEU A 110 -30.22 7.58 3.06
CA LEU A 110 -31.02 6.41 3.44
C LEU A 110 -32.09 6.74 4.49
N ARG A 111 -32.07 7.94 5.10
CA ARG A 111 -33.10 8.37 6.04
C ARG A 111 -34.46 8.41 5.35
N GLY A 112 -35.43 7.69 5.93
CA GLY A 112 -36.79 7.57 5.40
C GLY A 112 -37.03 6.33 4.53
N TYR A 113 -35.97 5.61 4.14
CA TYR A 113 -36.11 4.31 3.50
C TYR A 113 -36.10 3.20 4.56
N THR A 114 -36.94 2.20 4.35
CA THR A 114 -36.94 0.98 5.16
C THR A 114 -36.75 -0.20 4.23
N LEU A 115 -35.74 -1.03 4.53
CA LEU A 115 -35.55 -2.29 3.83
C LEU A 115 -35.70 -3.43 4.84
N SER A 116 -36.40 -4.50 4.43
CA SER A 116 -36.49 -5.72 5.23
C SER A 116 -35.10 -6.36 5.34
N ARG A 117 -34.85 -7.05 6.46
CA ARG A 117 -33.65 -7.89 6.62
C ARG A 117 -33.55 -9.01 5.57
N PHE A 118 -34.68 -9.37 4.96
CA PHE A 118 -34.79 -10.37 3.90
C PHE A 118 -34.96 -9.75 2.50
N ALA A 119 -34.63 -8.47 2.34
CA ALA A 119 -34.76 -7.80 1.06
C ALA A 119 -33.95 -8.52 -0.03
N SER A 120 -34.58 -8.67 -1.18
CA SER A 120 -34.01 -9.28 -2.37
C SER A 120 -32.90 -8.42 -2.97
N HIS A 121 -32.08 -9.03 -3.82
CA HIS A 121 -31.03 -8.32 -4.54
C HIS A 121 -31.59 -7.17 -5.41
N GLU A 122 -32.77 -7.36 -6.01
CA GLU A 122 -33.42 -6.35 -6.85
C GLU A 122 -33.88 -5.12 -6.04
N GLU A 123 -34.36 -5.31 -4.80
CA GLU A 123 -34.71 -4.22 -3.90
C GLU A 123 -33.48 -3.42 -3.46
N ILE A 124 -32.38 -4.11 -3.15
CA ILE A 124 -31.10 -3.47 -2.79
C ILE A 124 -30.52 -2.70 -3.98
N LYS A 125 -30.61 -3.26 -5.19
CA LYS A 125 -30.14 -2.64 -6.43
C LYS A 125 -30.95 -1.40 -6.77
N SER A 126 -32.29 -1.50 -6.72
CA SER A 126 -33.19 -0.36 -6.96
C SER A 126 -32.91 0.79 -5.98
N LEU A 127 -32.70 0.48 -4.69
CA LEU A 127 -32.38 1.51 -3.70
C LEU A 127 -30.99 2.13 -3.93
N SER A 128 -30.02 1.32 -4.37
CA SER A 128 -28.68 1.79 -4.72
C SER A 128 -28.69 2.76 -5.91
N GLU A 129 -29.49 2.44 -6.94
CA GLU A 129 -29.66 3.30 -8.12
C GLU A 129 -30.39 4.60 -7.77
N ASN A 130 -31.41 4.54 -6.91
CA ASN A 130 -32.18 5.72 -6.49
C ASN A 130 -31.40 6.67 -5.58
N THR A 131 -30.58 6.14 -4.67
CA THR A 131 -29.87 6.95 -3.65
C THR A 131 -28.42 7.25 -4.03
N GLY A 132 -27.88 6.55 -5.02
CA GLY A 132 -26.45 6.57 -5.37
C GLY A 132 -25.55 5.98 -4.28
N VAL A 133 -26.12 5.32 -3.27
CA VAL A 133 -25.39 4.65 -2.19
C VAL A 133 -25.02 3.24 -2.63
N SER A 134 -23.83 2.75 -2.28
CA SER A 134 -23.39 1.43 -2.71
C SER A 134 -24.20 0.31 -2.06
N GLN A 135 -24.44 -0.77 -2.80
CA GLN A 135 -25.18 -1.94 -2.31
C GLN A 135 -24.56 -2.54 -1.03
N SER A 136 -23.22 -2.53 -0.92
CA SER A 136 -22.53 -3.01 0.29
C SER A 136 -22.83 -2.14 1.51
N PHE A 137 -22.94 -0.82 1.34
CA PHE A 137 -23.29 0.09 2.43
C PHE A 137 -24.77 -0.09 2.84
N ILE A 138 -25.67 -0.24 1.86
CA ILE A 138 -27.10 -0.51 2.11
C ILE A 138 -27.28 -1.83 2.88
N LYS A 139 -26.60 -2.90 2.47
CA LYS A 139 -26.63 -4.19 3.18
C LYS A 139 -26.16 -4.05 4.63
N LYS A 140 -25.09 -3.31 4.86
CA LYS A 140 -24.57 -3.04 6.21
C LYS A 140 -25.55 -2.20 7.05
N HIS A 141 -26.14 -1.17 6.46
CA HIS A 141 -27.05 -0.25 7.14
C HIS A 141 -28.35 -0.95 7.59
N PHE A 142 -28.92 -1.81 6.73
CA PHE A 142 -30.15 -2.56 7.04
C PHE A 142 -29.91 -3.98 7.59
N ASN A 143 -28.65 -4.36 7.88
CA ASN A 143 -28.26 -5.67 8.42
C ASN A 143 -28.72 -6.87 7.57
N ILE A 144 -28.66 -6.73 6.25
CA ILE A 144 -29.04 -7.74 5.26
C ILE A 144 -27.84 -8.63 4.96
N ARG A 145 -28.05 -9.95 4.98
CA ARG A 145 -27.00 -10.95 4.77
C ARG A 145 -26.79 -11.28 3.30
#